data_AF-A0A6J4U4R5-F1
#
_entry.id   AF-A0A6J4U4R5-F1
#
_cell.length_a   1.000
_cell.length_b   1.000
_cell.length_c   1.000
_cell.angle_alpha   90.00
_cell.angle_beta   90.00
_cell.angle_gamma   90.00
#
_symmetry.space_group_name_H-M   'P 1'
#
loop_
_entity.id
_entity.type
_entity.pdbx_description
1 polymer ?
#
loop_
_entity_poly.entity_id
_entity_poly.type
_entity_poly.pdbx_seq_one_letter_code
_entity_poly.pdbx_strand_id
1 'polypeptide(L)'
;MFISIEEKQVKGYLGIQLLKRQLQTEVEFTTIMLFEKLESVKQFAGENYEVAYVPAKARELLSRFDENSIHHEVIHELYYDW
;
A
#
# COMPACT_ATOMS: atom_id res chain seq x y z
N MET A 1 4.55 -11.22 -6.98
CA MET A 1 3.31 -10.83 -6.27
C MET A 1 3.09 -9.31 -6.20
N PHE A 2 4.01 -8.45 -6.68
CA PHE A 2 3.79 -6.98 -6.72
C PHE A 2 3.63 -6.39 -8.13
N ILE A 3 3.94 -7.16 -9.18
CA ILE A 3 3.96 -6.72 -10.58
C ILE A 3 2.58 -6.22 -11.07
N SER A 4 1.47 -6.65 -10.44
CA SER A 4 0.13 -6.44 -11.00
C SER A 4 -0.49 -5.06 -10.78
N ILE A 5 0.03 -4.21 -9.88
CA ILE A 5 -0.60 -2.88 -9.65
C ILE A 5 -0.15 -1.87 -10.69
N GLU A 6 1.14 -1.87 -11.05
CA GLU A 6 1.66 -1.05 -12.16
C GLU A 6 0.98 -1.41 -13.48
N GLU A 7 0.68 -2.70 -13.69
CA GLU A 7 -0.03 -3.19 -14.87
C GLU A 7 -1.51 -2.77 -14.94
N LYS A 8 -2.13 -2.41 -13.80
CA LYS A 8 -3.55 -2.01 -13.75
C LYS A 8 -3.82 -0.62 -14.33
N GLN A 9 -2.78 0.11 -14.74
CA GLN A 9 -2.87 1.46 -15.33
C GLN A 9 -3.87 2.37 -14.61
N VAL A 10 -3.82 2.33 -13.28
CA VAL A 10 -4.73 3.09 -12.44
C VAL A 10 -4.48 4.58 -12.67
N LYS A 11 -5.53 5.31 -13.03
CA LYS A 11 -5.41 6.74 -13.28
C LYS A 11 -4.97 7.48 -12.01
N GLY A 12 -3.88 8.22 -12.11
CA GLY A 12 -3.31 8.99 -11.00
C GLY A 12 -2.53 8.15 -9.99
N TYR A 13 -2.14 6.90 -10.33
CA TYR A 13 -1.11 6.17 -9.57
C TYR A 13 0.27 6.76 -9.88
N LEU A 14 1.03 7.06 -8.83
CA LEU A 14 2.31 7.76 -8.92
C LEU A 14 3.50 6.88 -8.55
N GLY A 15 3.27 5.79 -7.82
CA GLY A 15 4.32 4.85 -7.46
C GLY A 15 3.99 4.00 -6.25
N ILE A 16 4.94 3.12 -5.92
CA ILE A 16 4.84 2.19 -4.80
C ILE A 16 6.19 2.07 -4.10
N GLN A 17 6.14 1.91 -2.78
CA GLN A 17 7.27 1.54 -1.96
C GLN A 17 6.90 0.30 -1.16
N LEU A 18 7.83 -0.65 -1.08
CA LEU A 18 7.73 -1.78 -0.17
C LEU A 18 8.79 -1.61 0.92
N LEU A 19 8.33 -1.32 2.11
CA LEU A 19 9.14 -1.20 3.30
C LEU A 19 9.23 -2.56 3.98
N LYS A 20 10.40 -2.87 4.53
CA LYS A 20 10.63 -4.04 5.37
C LYS A 20 11.22 -3.57 6.69
N ARG A 21 10.63 -3.99 7.81
CA ARG A 21 11.12 -3.70 9.16
C ARG A 21 11.31 -5.01 9.93
N GLN A 22 12.49 -5.19 10.50
CA GLN A 22 12.76 -6.30 11.42
C GLN A 22 12.24 -5.93 12.81
N LEU A 23 11.37 -6.77 13.38
CA LEU A 23 10.94 -6.69 14.77
C LEU A 23 11.59 -7.82 15.57
N GLN A 24 11.36 -7.84 16.88
CA GLN A 24 11.97 -8.82 17.78
C GLN A 24 11.58 -10.27 17.43
N THR A 25 10.32 -10.50 17.05
CA THR A 25 9.77 -11.83 16.76
C THR A 25 9.17 -11.95 15.37
N GLU A 26 9.08 -10.85 14.62
CA GLU A 26 8.36 -10.78 13.35
C GLU A 26 9.15 -9.98 12.32
N VAL A 27 8.81 -10.16 11.05
CA VAL A 27 9.21 -9.26 9.97
C VAL A 27 7.95 -8.59 9.47
N GLU A 28 7.94 -7.27 9.52
CA GLU A 28 6.84 -6.46 9.03
C GLU A 28 7.15 -5.96 7.62
N PHE A 29 6.13 -6.03 6.77
CA PHE A 29 6.16 -5.45 5.43
C PHE A 29 5.06 -4.41 5.31
N THR A 30 5.40 -3.20 4.86
CA THR A 30 4.44 -2.12 4.65
C THR A 30 4.51 -1.70 3.19
N THR A 31 3.36 -1.63 2.54
CA THR A 31 3.25 -1.10 1.18
C THR A 31 2.72 0.33 1.27
N ILE A 32 3.48 1.29 0.74
CA ILE A 32 3.00 2.66 0.53
C ILE A 32 2.74 2.83 -0.96
N MET A 33 1.53 3.24 -1.32
CA MET A 33 1.16 3.57 -2.69
C MET A 33 0.83 5.06 -2.76
N LEU A 34 1.41 5.74 -3.74
CA LEU A 34 1.20 7.17 -3.96
C LEU A 34 0.18 7.36 -5.07
N PHE A 35 -0.76 8.26 -4.83
CA PHE A 35 -1.79 8.64 -5.79
C PHE A 35 -1.96 10.16 -5.83
N GLU A 36 -2.39 10.69 -6.97
CA GLU A 36 -2.65 12.13 -7.15
C GLU A 36 -3.72 12.67 -6.20
N LYS A 37 -4.73 11.85 -5.85
CA LYS A 37 -5.84 12.22 -4.96
C LYS A 37 -6.58 10.99 -4.45
N LEU A 38 -7.36 11.16 -3.38
CA LEU A 38 -8.14 10.10 -2.76
C LEU A 38 -9.11 9.40 -3.73
N GLU A 39 -9.68 10.12 -4.69
CA GLU A 39 -10.58 9.52 -5.69
C GLU A 39 -9.87 8.47 -6.57
N SER A 40 -8.57 8.62 -6.84
CA SER A 40 -7.78 7.61 -7.54
C SER A 40 -7.64 6.34 -6.68
N VAL A 41 -7.54 6.49 -5.36
CA VAL A 41 -7.51 5.36 -4.42
C VAL A 41 -8.86 4.62 -4.43
N LYS A 42 -9.97 5.34 -4.41
CA LYS A 42 -11.32 4.73 -4.49
C LYS A 42 -11.54 3.99 -5.80
N GLN A 43 -11.07 4.52 -6.93
CA GLN A 43 -11.15 3.83 -8.21
C GLN A 43 -10.31 2.54 -8.22
N PHE A 44 -9.19 2.54 -7.50
CA PHE A 44 -8.33 1.37 -7.38
C PHE A 44 -8.87 0.29 -6.45
N ALA A 45 -9.26 0.69 -5.23
CA ALA A 45 -9.62 -0.23 -4.15
C ALA A 45 -11.13 -0.51 -4.05
N GLY A 46 -11.96 0.27 -4.74
CA GLY A 46 -13.42 0.18 -4.70
C GLY A 46 -14.04 0.98 -3.54
N GLU A 47 -15.33 0.75 -3.29
CA GLU A 47 -16.11 1.49 -2.28
C GLU A 47 -15.56 1.34 -0.85
N ASN A 48 -14.97 0.19 -0.54
CA ASN A 48 -14.34 -0.09 0.76
C ASN A 48 -12.83 0.19 0.73
N TYR A 49 -12.43 1.33 0.17
CA TYR A 49 -11.02 1.69 -0.07
C TYR A 49 -10.16 1.76 1.21
N GLU A 50 -10.77 1.77 2.39
CA GLU A 50 -10.10 1.72 3.68
C GLU A 50 -9.84 0.28 4.14
N VAL A 51 -10.58 -0.72 3.67
CA VAL A 51 -10.41 -2.10 4.11
C VAL A 51 -9.19 -2.72 3.41
N ALA A 52 -8.27 -3.28 4.21
CA ALA A 52 -7.09 -3.93 3.67
C ALA A 52 -7.47 -5.21 2.90
N TYR A 53 -7.15 -5.24 1.61
CA TYR A 53 -7.28 -6.45 0.82
C TYR A 53 -6.12 -7.41 1.09
N VAL A 54 -6.33 -8.34 2.02
CA VAL A 54 -5.40 -9.43 2.31
C VAL A 54 -6.02 -10.75 1.87
N PRO A 55 -5.54 -11.38 0.77
CA PRO A 55 -6.05 -12.66 0.28
C PRO A 55 -5.99 -13.74 1.38
N ALA A 56 -6.96 -14.66 1.40
CA ALA A 56 -7.04 -15.72 2.43
C ALA A 56 -5.72 -16.50 2.58
N LYS A 57 -5.09 -16.88 1.47
CA LYS A 57 -3.80 -17.57 1.46
C LYS A 57 -2.66 -16.75 2.07
N ALA A 58 -2.70 -15.43 1.97
CA ALA A 58 -1.74 -14.56 2.64
C ALA A 58 -2.02 -14.48 4.14
N ARG A 59 -3.30 -14.45 4.55
CA ARG A 59 -3.69 -14.46 5.97
C ARG A 59 -3.20 -15.71 6.72
N GLU A 60 -3.11 -16.85 6.04
CA GLU A 60 -2.54 -18.09 6.61
C GLU A 60 -1.06 -17.97 7.01
N LEU A 61 -0.32 -17.04 6.40
CA LEU A 61 1.11 -16.84 6.62
C LEU A 61 1.43 -15.69 7.57
N LEU A 62 0.48 -14.78 7.77
CA LEU A 62 0.67 -13.57 8.55
C LEU A 62 0.33 -13.84 10.02
N SER A 63 1.24 -13.51 10.93
CA SER A 63 0.95 -13.52 12.37
C SER A 63 -0.11 -12.49 12.75
N ARG A 64 -0.10 -11.34 12.05
CA ARG A 64 -1.08 -10.25 12.15
C ARG A 64 -1.00 -9.38 10.90
N PHE A 65 -2.05 -8.60 10.65
CA PHE A 65 -2.10 -7.55 9.62
C PHE A 65 -3.09 -6.47 10.04
N ASP A 66 -2.94 -5.27 9.51
CA ASP A 66 -3.90 -4.19 9.76
C ASP A 66 -5.17 -4.43 8.94
N GLU A 67 -6.34 -4.42 9.60
CA GLU A 67 -7.62 -4.63 8.92
C GLU A 67 -7.98 -3.47 7.98
N ASN A 68 -7.45 -2.28 8.26
CA ASN A 68 -7.69 -1.08 7.48
C ASN A 68 -6.38 -0.41 7.04
N SER A 69 -6.36 0.08 5.80
CA SER A 69 -5.32 0.94 5.26
C SER A 69 -5.53 2.37 5.74
N ILE A 70 -4.45 3.04 6.13
CA ILE A 70 -4.48 4.44 6.52
C ILE A 70 -4.12 5.31 5.32
N HIS A 71 -4.93 6.33 5.06
CA HIS A 71 -4.73 7.29 3.97
C HIS A 71 -4.16 8.59 4.52
N HIS A 72 -3.02 9.01 3.99
CA HIS A 72 -2.34 10.24 4.36
C HIS A 72 -2.28 11.22 3.19
N GLU A 73 -2.25 12.51 3.51
CA GLU A 73 -1.92 13.56 2.55
C GLU A 73 -0.42 13.90 2.65
N VAL A 74 0.26 13.88 1.51
CA VAL A 74 1.66 14.31 1.45
C VAL A 74 1.70 15.83 1.43
N ILE A 75 1.99 16.42 2.59
CA ILE A 75 2.10 17.88 2.78
C ILE A 75 3.48 18.43 2.40
N HIS A 76 4.52 17.58 2.39
CA HIS A 76 5.87 17.95 1.97
C HIS A 76 6.66 16.71 1.55
N GLU A 77 7.41 16.80 0.46
CA GLU A 77 8.27 15.73 -0.03
C GLU A 77 9.54 16.33 -0.64
N LEU A 78 10.69 15.72 -0.33
CA LEU A 78 12.00 16.11 -0.84
C LEU A 78 12.80 14.86 -1.20
N TYR A 79 13.43 14.89 -2.36
CA TYR A 79 14.34 13.86 -2.83
C TYR A 79 15.72 14.49 -3.01
N TYR A 80 16.75 13.81 -2.50
CA TYR A 80 18.14 14.18 -2.73
C TYR A 80 18.74 13.16 -3.69
N ASP A 81 19.47 13.63 -4.69
CA ASP A 81 20.32 12.80 -5.51
C ASP A 81 21.54 12.41 -4.67
N TRP A 82 21.70 11.12 -4.40
CA TRP A 82 22.82 10.54 -3.65
C TRP A 82 23.84 9.88 -4.58
#